data_AF-A0A920G2F4-F1
#
_entry.id   AF-A0A920G2F4-F1
#
_cell.length_a   1.000
_cell.length_b   1.000
_cell.length_c   1.000
_cell.angle_alpha   90.00
_cell.angle_beta   90.00
_cell.angle_gamma   90.00
#
_symmetry.space_group_name_H-M   'P 1'
#
loop_
_entity.id
_entity.type
_entity.pdbx_description
1 polymer ?
#
loop_
_entity_poly.entity_id
_entity_poly.type
_entity_poly.pdbx_seq_one_letter_code
_entity_poly.pdbx_strand_id
1 'polypeptide(L)'
;MADRGQRCVGAARQPKLGKVDIKQLVKESGSERIDGTVPLICDPGDVVICNRQIVHGSFPNSGFEPRITVNMGFHRRSSVLNVMGAGTHNEAQVFDEALIAKRSEVIGYGIDARRQRFPDETPYTYQPFAKAGLEYQWNEDAKASLHDYNTGI
;
A
#
# COMPACT_ATOMS: atom_id res chain seq x y z
N MET A 1 6.85 32.25 -10.17
CA MET A 1 5.72 31.39 -9.74
C MET A 1 6.16 29.95 -9.89
N ALA A 2 6.61 29.32 -8.79
CA ALA A 2 6.93 27.90 -8.81
C ALA A 2 5.61 27.13 -8.95
N ASP A 3 5.52 26.29 -9.98
CA ASP A 3 4.38 25.40 -10.23
C ASP A 3 4.14 24.54 -8.98
N ARG A 4 3.05 24.84 -8.27
CA ARG A 4 2.64 24.15 -7.04
C ARG A 4 1.94 22.81 -7.32
N GLY A 5 1.96 22.29 -8.54
CA GLY A 5 1.05 21.22 -8.95
C GLY A 5 1.64 19.87 -9.37
N GLN A 6 2.87 19.79 -9.88
CA GLN A 6 3.37 18.52 -10.44
C GLN A 6 4.05 17.63 -9.40
N ARG A 7 3.25 17.13 -8.46
CA ARG A 7 3.65 16.10 -7.50
C ARG A 7 3.19 14.74 -8.01
N CYS A 8 4.15 13.96 -8.52
CA CYS A 8 4.08 12.52 -8.76
C CYS A 8 3.18 11.99 -9.89
N VAL A 9 3.87 11.30 -10.81
CA VAL A 9 3.48 10.06 -11.47
C VAL A 9 2.35 10.10 -12.49
N GLY A 10 2.79 10.03 -13.73
CA GLY A 10 2.02 9.53 -14.84
C GLY A 10 1.46 8.10 -14.64
N ALA A 11 0.14 7.95 -14.50
CA ALA A 11 -0.53 6.65 -14.62
C ALA A 11 -0.79 6.34 -16.11
N ALA A 12 -0.02 5.43 -16.70
CA ALA A 12 -0.31 4.94 -18.05
C ALA A 12 -1.55 4.03 -18.02
N ARG A 13 -2.48 4.19 -18.96
CA ARG A 13 -3.68 3.34 -19.11
C ARG A 13 -3.28 1.93 -19.52
N GLN A 14 -2.87 1.08 -18.57
CA GLN A 14 -2.21 -0.20 -18.89
C GLN A 14 -2.75 -1.42 -18.11
N PRO A 15 -4.04 -1.80 -18.18
CA PRO A 15 -4.48 -3.01 -17.48
C PRO A 15 -4.13 -4.34 -18.20
N LYS A 16 -3.56 -4.35 -19.42
CA LYS A 16 -3.56 -5.55 -20.29
C LYS A 16 -2.29 -5.86 -21.12
N LEU A 17 -1.18 -5.14 -20.97
CA LEU A 17 -0.04 -5.25 -21.91
C LEU A 17 1.10 -6.20 -21.48
N GLY A 18 0.99 -6.86 -20.32
CA GLY A 18 2.05 -7.75 -19.84
C GLY A 18 3.30 -6.99 -19.39
N LYS A 19 4.49 -7.45 -19.76
CA LYS A 19 5.75 -6.76 -19.43
C LYS A 19 5.97 -5.57 -20.36
N VAL A 20 6.13 -4.39 -19.79
CA VAL A 20 6.35 -3.13 -20.54
C VAL A 20 7.83 -2.77 -20.53
N ASP A 21 8.36 -2.35 -21.68
CA ASP A 21 9.71 -1.80 -21.78
C ASP A 21 9.70 -0.30 -21.48
N ILE A 22 10.05 0.06 -20.24
CA ILE A 22 10.07 1.45 -19.79
C ILE A 22 11.12 2.27 -20.57
N LYS A 23 12.25 1.68 -20.98
CA LYS A 23 13.28 2.40 -21.74
C LYS A 23 12.78 2.77 -23.13
N GLN A 24 12.05 1.86 -23.76
CA GLN A 24 11.41 2.12 -25.05
C GLN A 24 10.36 3.22 -24.93
N LEU A 25 9.52 3.19 -23.89
CA LEU A 25 8.52 4.25 -23.65
C LEU A 25 9.16 5.64 -23.48
N VAL A 26 10.23 5.73 -22.70
CA VAL A 26 10.98 6.99 -22.51
C VAL A 26 11.60 7.47 -23.83
N LYS A 27 12.19 6.54 -24.61
CA LYS A 27 12.77 6.85 -25.92
C LYS A 27 11.72 7.36 -26.91
N GLU A 28 10.56 6.72 -26.99
CA GLU A 28 9.45 7.11 -27.87
C GLU A 28 8.85 8.46 -27.46
N SER A 29 8.80 8.74 -26.16
CA SER A 29 8.31 10.02 -25.63
C SER A 29 9.31 11.17 -25.82
N GLY A 30 10.59 10.86 -26.04
CA GLY A 30 11.66 11.86 -26.14
C GLY A 30 11.94 12.62 -24.83
N SER A 31 11.38 12.16 -23.71
CA SER A 31 11.49 12.78 -22.38
C SER A 31 11.23 11.73 -21.30
N GLU A 32 11.69 12.01 -20.07
CA GLU A 32 11.30 11.33 -18.84
C GLU A 32 9.79 11.40 -18.53
N ARG A 33 9.07 12.33 -19.16
CA ARG A 33 7.60 12.39 -19.14
C ARG A 33 7.05 11.46 -20.22
N ILE A 34 6.75 10.23 -19.83
CA ILE A 34 6.18 9.23 -20.72
C ILE A 34 4.84 9.72 -21.29
N ASP A 35 4.67 9.64 -22.60
CA ASP A 35 3.46 10.07 -23.30
C ASP A 35 2.22 9.25 -22.86
N GLY A 36 1.06 9.90 -22.86
CA GLY A 36 -0.20 9.31 -22.43
C GLY A 36 -0.31 9.05 -20.92
N THR A 37 0.63 9.55 -20.12
CA THR A 37 0.58 9.43 -18.66
C THR A 37 -0.04 10.66 -17.99
N VAL A 38 -0.77 10.45 -16.89
CA VAL A 38 -1.48 11.53 -16.17
C VAL A 38 -0.98 11.72 -14.73
N PRO A 39 -0.83 12.95 -14.22
CA PRO A 39 -0.31 13.19 -12.87
C PRO A 39 -1.30 12.78 -11.77
N LEU A 40 -0.77 12.29 -10.64
CA LEU A 40 -1.51 12.00 -9.41
C LEU A 40 -1.44 13.19 -8.44
N ILE A 41 -2.25 14.21 -8.68
CA ILE A 41 -2.30 15.42 -7.85
C ILE A 41 -3.07 15.13 -6.55
N CYS A 42 -2.41 15.31 -5.40
CA CYS A 42 -2.97 15.01 -4.07
C CYS A 42 -2.67 16.14 -3.08
N ASP A 43 -3.67 16.47 -2.28
CA ASP A 43 -3.55 17.27 -1.06
C ASP A 43 -3.33 16.37 0.18
N PRO A 44 -2.90 16.94 1.33
CA PRO A 44 -2.77 16.19 2.56
C PRO A 44 -4.09 15.53 2.97
N GLY A 45 -4.07 14.20 3.07
CA GLY A 45 -5.25 13.39 3.42
C GLY A 45 -5.92 12.72 2.22
N ASP A 46 -5.57 13.10 0.99
CA ASP A 46 -6.07 12.42 -0.20
C ASP A 46 -5.53 10.99 -0.30
N VAL A 47 -6.36 10.11 -0.87
CA VAL A 47 -6.04 8.70 -1.07
C VAL A 47 -6.06 8.38 -2.56
N VAL A 48 -4.95 7.85 -3.06
CA VAL A 48 -4.86 7.28 -4.40
C VAL A 48 -4.80 5.77 -4.32
N ILE A 49 -5.66 5.11 -5.09
CA ILE A 49 -5.67 3.65 -5.22
C ILE A 49 -5.18 3.27 -6.61
N CYS A 50 -4.02 2.63 -6.65
CA CYS A 50 -3.40 2.14 -7.87
C CYS A 50 -3.42 0.61 -7.91
N ASN A 51 -3.70 0.04 -9.09
CA ASN A 51 -3.41 -1.37 -9.33
C ASN A 51 -1.89 -1.56 -9.33
N ARG A 52 -1.37 -2.58 -8.62
CA ARG A 52 0.06 -2.91 -8.55
C ARG A 52 0.75 -3.03 -9.92
N GLN A 53 0.03 -3.38 -10.98
CA GLN A 53 0.58 -3.54 -12.33
C GLN A 53 0.73 -2.24 -13.12
N ILE A 54 0.25 -1.11 -12.60
CA ILE A 54 0.35 0.16 -13.32
C ILE A 54 1.80 0.65 -13.35
N VAL A 55 2.25 1.13 -14.52
CA VAL A 55 3.51 1.86 -14.62
C VAL A 55 3.33 3.20 -13.94
N HIS A 56 4.14 3.43 -12.91
CA HIS A 56 4.05 4.60 -12.05
C HIS A 56 5.46 4.92 -11.52
N GLY A 57 5.82 6.19 -11.38
CA GLY A 57 7.12 6.65 -10.87
C GLY A 57 7.12 8.15 -10.55
N SER A 58 7.88 8.56 -9.55
CA SER A 58 7.93 9.95 -9.10
C SER A 58 9.10 10.70 -9.72
N PHE A 59 8.91 11.99 -10.01
CA PHE A 59 10.02 12.89 -10.28
C PHE A 59 10.75 13.28 -8.98
N PRO A 60 12.05 13.67 -9.09
CA PRO A 60 12.80 14.22 -7.97
C PRO A 60 12.03 15.34 -7.29
N ASN A 61 12.03 15.35 -5.95
CA ASN A 61 11.44 16.45 -5.21
C ASN A 61 12.41 17.65 -5.27
N SER A 62 12.05 18.68 -6.05
CA SER A 62 12.84 19.90 -6.21
C SER A 62 12.34 21.07 -5.35
N GLY A 63 11.28 20.86 -4.57
CA GLY A 63 10.75 21.84 -3.62
C GLY A 63 11.43 21.77 -2.25
N PHE A 64 11.28 22.84 -1.46
CA PHE A 64 11.75 22.90 -0.07
C PHE A 64 10.87 22.11 0.91
N GLU A 65 9.65 21.75 0.50
CA GLU A 65 8.68 21.07 1.34
C GLU A 65 8.90 19.54 1.35
N PRO A 66 8.83 18.87 2.51
CA PRO A 66 8.88 17.43 2.59
C PRO A 66 7.65 16.80 1.92
N ARG A 67 7.87 15.75 1.13
CA ARG A 67 6.81 14.94 0.54
C ARG A 67 6.78 13.58 1.22
N ILE A 68 5.70 13.29 1.93
CA ILE A 68 5.49 12.01 2.62
C ILE A 68 4.27 11.32 2.02
N THR A 69 4.45 10.05 1.65
CA THR A 69 3.35 9.17 1.21
C THR A 69 3.40 7.90 2.05
N VAL A 70 2.29 7.57 2.71
CA VAL A 70 2.14 6.31 3.45
C VAL A 70 1.50 5.30 2.51
N ASN A 71 2.27 4.27 2.13
CA ASN A 71 1.80 3.25 1.18
C ASN A 71 1.21 2.06 1.94
N MET A 72 0.01 1.64 1.54
CA MET A 72 -0.64 0.44 2.05
C MET A 72 -0.94 -0.51 0.88
N GLY A 73 -0.37 -1.71 0.93
CA GLY A 73 -0.61 -2.75 -0.06
C GLY A 73 -1.59 -3.79 0.46
N PHE A 74 -2.55 -4.20 -0.36
CA PHE A 74 -3.50 -5.26 -0.03
C PHE A 74 -3.43 -6.36 -1.07
N HIS A 75 -3.44 -7.60 -0.61
CA HIS A 75 -3.51 -8.79 -1.45
C HIS A 75 -4.79 -9.56 -1.16
N ARG A 76 -5.36 -10.20 -2.19
CA ARG A 76 -6.43 -11.17 -1.96
C ARG A 76 -5.83 -12.34 -1.19
N ARG A 77 -6.51 -12.82 -0.14
CA ARG A 77 -6.02 -13.98 0.65
C ARG A 77 -5.70 -15.17 -0.25
N SER A 78 -6.57 -15.46 -1.22
CA SER A 78 -6.40 -16.56 -2.16
C SER A 78 -5.19 -16.41 -3.10
N SER A 79 -4.63 -15.21 -3.26
CA SER A 79 -3.42 -14.99 -4.07
C SER A 79 -2.12 -15.10 -3.28
N VAL A 80 -2.19 -15.25 -1.96
CA VAL A 80 -1.02 -15.35 -1.07
C VAL A 80 -0.98 -16.63 -0.25
N LEU A 81 -2.12 -17.27 -0.01
CA LEU A 81 -2.18 -18.51 0.75
C LEU A 81 -1.36 -19.62 0.06
N ASN A 82 -0.42 -20.20 0.81
CA ASN A 82 0.53 -21.23 0.36
C ASN A 82 1.43 -20.78 -0.80
N VAL A 83 1.64 -19.47 -0.96
CA VAL A 83 2.55 -18.89 -1.95
C VAL A 83 3.89 -18.54 -1.28
N MET A 84 4.99 -18.85 -1.96
CA MET A 84 6.32 -18.41 -1.55
C MET A 84 6.46 -16.89 -1.74
N GLY A 85 6.64 -16.17 -0.65
CA GLY A 85 6.91 -14.74 -0.69
C GLY A 85 8.26 -14.43 -1.34
N ALA A 86 8.32 -13.35 -2.11
CA ALA A 86 9.52 -12.96 -2.85
C ALA A 86 10.68 -12.43 -1.97
N GLY A 87 10.51 -12.40 -0.64
CA GLY A 87 11.54 -11.94 0.30
C GLY A 87 11.90 -10.46 0.22
N THR A 88 11.00 -9.60 -0.29
CA THR A 88 11.30 -8.18 -0.53
C THR A 88 11.36 -7.34 0.75
N HIS A 89 10.61 -7.73 1.77
CA HIS A 89 10.47 -6.99 3.04
C HIS A 89 10.65 -7.87 4.29
N ASN A 90 10.86 -9.17 4.09
CA ASN A 90 11.04 -10.21 5.09
C ASN A 90 11.82 -11.36 4.43
N GLU A 91 12.22 -12.38 5.18
CA GLU A 91 12.80 -13.58 4.58
C GLU A 91 11.80 -14.26 3.64
N ALA A 92 12.33 -14.96 2.63
CA ALA A 92 11.51 -15.71 1.69
C ALA A 92 10.87 -16.90 2.43
N GLN A 93 9.55 -16.85 2.58
CA GLN A 93 8.79 -17.88 3.30
C GLN A 93 7.42 -18.09 2.68
N VAL A 94 6.85 -19.26 2.96
CA VAL A 94 5.49 -19.58 2.53
C VAL A 94 4.49 -18.82 3.39
N PHE A 95 3.54 -18.15 2.74
CA PHE A 95 2.42 -17.48 3.41
C PHE A 95 1.33 -18.49 3.74
N ASP A 96 1.55 -19.28 4.78
CA ASP A 96 0.57 -20.24 5.28
C ASP A 96 -0.57 -19.56 6.07
N GLU A 97 -1.51 -20.38 6.57
CA GLU A 97 -2.66 -19.85 7.31
C GLU A 97 -2.28 -19.15 8.60
N ALA A 98 -1.29 -19.68 9.33
CA ALA A 98 -0.86 -19.17 10.62
C ALA A 98 -0.17 -17.82 10.48
N LEU A 99 0.76 -17.72 9.53
CA LEU A 99 1.44 -16.47 9.20
C LEU A 99 0.45 -15.42 8.69
N ILE A 100 -0.48 -15.78 7.81
CA ILE A 100 -1.50 -14.83 7.34
C ILE A 100 -2.39 -14.39 8.50
N ALA A 101 -2.80 -15.30 9.38
CA ALA A 101 -3.60 -14.96 10.56
C ALA A 101 -2.84 -13.96 11.45
N LYS A 102 -1.59 -14.27 11.79
CA LYS A 102 -0.73 -13.42 12.62
C LYS A 102 -0.52 -12.03 12.02
N ARG A 103 -0.21 -11.95 10.72
CA ARG A 103 -0.04 -10.66 10.04
C ARG A 103 -1.34 -9.90 9.84
N SER A 104 -2.49 -10.57 9.85
CA SER A 104 -3.79 -9.92 9.75
C SER A 104 -4.19 -9.22 11.05
N GLU A 105 -3.63 -9.57 12.22
CA GLU A 105 -3.97 -8.96 13.51
C GLU A 105 -3.88 -7.42 13.48
N VAL A 106 -2.94 -6.87 12.71
CA VAL A 106 -2.76 -5.42 12.50
C VAL A 106 -4.04 -4.74 11.98
N ILE A 107 -4.84 -5.44 11.17
CA ILE A 107 -6.15 -4.95 10.70
C ILE A 107 -7.09 -4.78 11.90
N GLY A 108 -7.11 -5.74 12.81
CA GLY A 108 -7.95 -5.72 14.02
C GLY A 108 -7.56 -4.58 14.95
N TYR A 109 -6.26 -4.43 15.21
CA TYR A 109 -5.73 -3.30 15.97
C TYR A 109 -6.07 -1.95 15.32
N GLY A 110 -5.96 -1.83 14.00
CA GLY A 110 -6.32 -0.62 13.27
C GLY A 110 -7.81 -0.28 13.36
N ILE A 111 -8.70 -1.28 13.30
CA ILE A 111 -10.15 -1.10 13.47
C ILE A 111 -10.45 -0.58 14.87
N ASP A 112 -9.89 -1.20 15.92
CA ASP A 112 -10.14 -0.78 17.29
C ASP A 112 -9.56 0.60 17.59
N ALA A 113 -8.32 0.87 17.15
CA ALA A 113 -7.70 2.20 17.28
C ALA A 113 -8.56 3.30 16.63
N ARG A 114 -9.12 3.03 15.45
CA ARG A 114 -10.02 3.96 14.77
C ARG A 114 -11.30 4.18 15.57
N ARG A 115 -11.93 3.09 16.06
CA ARG A 115 -13.13 3.15 16.89
C ARG A 115 -12.91 4.00 18.15
N GLN A 116 -11.77 3.83 18.83
CA GLN A 116 -11.42 4.63 20.01
C GLN A 116 -11.25 6.12 19.65
N ARG A 117 -10.65 6.43 18.48
CA ARG A 117 -10.38 7.80 18.04
C ARG A 117 -11.60 8.54 17.47
N PHE A 118 -12.54 7.79 16.88
CA PHE A 118 -13.74 8.28 16.21
C PHE A 118 -14.97 7.47 16.68
N PRO A 119 -15.45 7.70 17.91
CA PRO A 119 -16.49 6.89 18.54
C PRO A 119 -17.85 6.99 17.84
N ASP A 120 -18.09 8.07 17.10
CA ASP A 120 -19.36 8.31 16.40
C ASP A 120 -19.42 7.62 15.02
N GLU A 121 -18.30 7.05 14.53
CA GLU A 121 -18.28 6.31 13.27
C GLU A 121 -18.70 4.84 13.48
N THR A 122 -19.34 4.26 12.46
CA THR A 122 -19.57 2.81 12.44
C THR A 122 -18.25 2.08 12.13
N PRO A 123 -17.74 1.21 13.02
CA PRO A 123 -16.50 0.49 12.78
C PRO A 123 -16.60 -0.47 11.61
N TYR A 124 -15.50 -0.64 10.87
CA TYR A 124 -15.44 -1.63 9.78
C TYR A 124 -15.44 -3.06 10.33
N THR A 125 -16.37 -3.91 9.85
CA THR A 125 -16.42 -5.33 10.20
C THR A 125 -15.57 -6.16 9.24
N TYR A 126 -14.37 -6.55 9.67
CA TYR A 126 -13.53 -7.46 8.88
C TYR A 126 -14.09 -8.89 8.93
N GLN A 127 -14.73 -9.30 7.83
CA GLN A 127 -15.49 -10.56 7.73
C GLN A 127 -14.72 -11.82 8.18
N PRO A 128 -13.41 -11.98 7.88
CA PRO A 128 -12.66 -13.13 8.40
C PRO A 128 -12.62 -13.22 9.92
N PHE A 129 -12.50 -12.09 10.62
CA PHE A 129 -12.50 -12.07 12.09
C PHE A 129 -13.88 -12.31 12.67
N ALA A 130 -14.91 -11.69 12.10
CA ALA A 130 -16.30 -11.90 12.51
C ALA A 130 -16.70 -13.38 12.41
N LYS A 131 -16.33 -14.07 11.32
CA LYS A 131 -16.61 -15.51 11.14
C LYS A 131 -15.83 -16.41 12.11
N ALA A 132 -14.65 -15.99 12.53
CA ALA A 132 -13.80 -16.74 13.46
C ALA A 132 -14.07 -16.40 14.94
N GLY A 133 -14.94 -15.43 15.23
CA GLY A 133 -15.17 -14.92 16.58
C GLY A 133 -13.93 -14.26 17.19
N LEU A 134 -13.07 -13.66 16.36
CA LEU A 134 -11.84 -13.01 16.79
C LEU A 134 -12.07 -11.52 17.02
N GLU A 135 -11.57 -11.02 18.15
CA GLU A 135 -11.57 -9.61 18.51
C GLU A 135 -10.17 -9.17 18.94
N TYR A 136 -9.85 -7.92 18.65
CA TYR A 136 -8.54 -7.33 18.94
C TYR A 136 -8.75 -6.00 19.66
N GLN A 137 -7.87 -5.71 20.62
CA GLN A 137 -7.88 -4.47 21.37
C GLN A 137 -6.59 -3.70 21.09
N TRP A 138 -6.73 -2.43 20.79
CA TRP A 138 -5.61 -1.50 20.65
C TRP A 138 -5.25 -0.92 22.01
N ASN A 139 -4.06 -1.26 22.49
CA ASN A 139 -3.47 -0.79 23.75
C ASN A 139 -1.94 -0.74 23.62
N GLU A 140 -1.23 -0.37 24.70
CA GLU A 140 0.23 -0.26 24.67
C GLU A 140 0.93 -1.62 24.43
N ASP A 141 0.36 -2.73 24.91
CA ASP A 141 0.90 -4.08 24.66
C ASP A 141 0.80 -4.46 23.18
N ALA A 142 -0.37 -4.21 22.57
CA ALA A 142 -0.58 -4.42 21.14
C ALA A 142 0.40 -3.59 20.31
N LYS A 143 0.58 -2.31 20.67
CA LYS A 143 1.54 -1.42 20.02
C LYS A 143 2.98 -1.92 20.17
N ALA A 144 3.37 -2.36 21.36
CA ALA A 144 4.70 -2.94 21.60
C ALA A 144 4.92 -4.22 20.76
N SER A 145 3.89 -5.05 20.61
CA SER A 145 3.94 -6.27 19.80
C SER A 145 4.15 -6.02 18.30
N LEU A 146 3.89 -4.80 17.82
CA LEU A 146 4.11 -4.42 16.43
C LEU A 146 5.55 -4.00 16.14
N HIS A 147 6.40 -3.83 17.16
CA HIS A 147 7.82 -3.64 16.94
C HIS A 147 8.37 -4.87 16.19
N ASP A 148 9.08 -4.65 15.08
CA ASP A 148 9.70 -5.74 14.31
C ASP A 148 8.73 -6.85 13.84
N TYR A 149 7.43 -6.56 13.73
CA TYR A 149 6.42 -7.54 13.31
C TYR A 149 6.65 -8.13 11.90
N ASN A 150 7.52 -7.49 11.11
CA ASN A 150 7.89 -7.91 9.76
C ASN A 150 9.19 -8.72 9.71
N THR A 151 9.96 -8.80 10.80
CA THR A 151 11.34 -9.35 10.80
C THR A 151 11.48 -10.65 11.58
N GLY A 152 10.39 -11.34 11.96
CA GLY A 152 10.51 -12.56 12.75
C GLY A 152 9.22 -13.36 12.93
N ILE A 153 8.69 -13.93 11.84
CA ILE A 153 7.75 -15.06 11.90
C ILE A 153 8.21 -16.11 10.91
#